data_AF-A0A6P6JGJ9-F1
#
_entry.id   AF-A0A6P6JGJ9-F1
#
_cell.length_a   1.000
_cell.length_b   1.000
_cell.length_c   1.000
_cell.angle_alpha   90.00
_cell.angle_beta   90.00
_cell.angle_gamma   90.00
#
_symmetry.space_group_name_H-M   'P 1'
#
loop_
_entity.id
_entity.type
_entity.pdbx_description
1 polymer ?
#
loop_
_entity_poly.entity_id
_entity_poly.type
_entity_poly.pdbx_seq_one_letter_code
_entity_poly.pdbx_strand_id
1 'polypeptide(L)'
;MSRSVSQSRQVRWCLIVAVVAVWVQQVDGVWPLPQQLHQSPDRDPLSPRLFSFTYGRDSAAQTGCSVLDAAFKRYFSIIFPDFTTGSENVLQYMWSEHSPFVVSVSVKTRGCDGYPDEDSDESYTLSVSEGQAVLRSVSVWGALRGLESFSQLVYQDDYGTYFINKTEIVDFPRFAFRGLLLDTSRHYLPLHAILKTLDAMAYSKLNVFHWHIVDDPSFPYQSRTFPDLSNKGAFHPFTHIYTPSDVMRVIEHARMRGIRVVPEFDSPGHTQSWGKGQPGLLTPCYKGSVPSGSFGPVDPTVDTTYKFMESLLKEVKFVFPDSYVHLGGDEVSFACWQSNPNVRKFMEKMGFGKDFTKLESFYMESIMNMTAALNKTSIVWQDVFDYHERPRSKYVVEVWKQGCYLCKMRRVTKAGLKVILAAPFYLDLPIPTHSWARYYNVRPLAFRGQSISAKH
;
A
#
# COMPACT_ATOMS: atom_id res chain seq x y z
N MET A 1 -38.92 -33.30 82.02
CA MET A 1 -39.69 -34.34 81.28
C MET A 1 -40.18 -33.75 79.98
N SER A 2 -39.81 -34.38 78.87
CA SER A 2 -39.90 -33.92 77.49
C SER A 2 -41.31 -33.67 76.97
N ARG A 3 -41.51 -32.60 76.20
CA ARG A 3 -42.56 -32.53 75.17
C ARG A 3 -41.99 -31.91 73.89
N SER A 4 -42.06 -32.69 72.82
CA SER A 4 -41.69 -32.36 71.45
C SER A 4 -42.74 -31.47 70.79
N VAL A 5 -42.30 -30.50 69.99
CA VAL A 5 -43.15 -29.83 68.99
C VAL A 5 -42.44 -29.98 67.64
N SER A 6 -43.11 -30.62 66.68
CA SER A 6 -42.63 -30.83 65.33
C SER A 6 -42.83 -29.57 64.49
N GLN A 7 -41.81 -29.19 63.73
CA GLN A 7 -41.89 -28.17 62.68
C GLN A 7 -42.10 -28.84 61.33
N SER A 8 -43.23 -28.53 60.68
CA SER A 8 -43.52 -28.89 59.30
C SER A 8 -42.78 -27.95 58.33
N ARG A 9 -41.84 -28.48 57.53
CA ARG A 9 -41.27 -27.79 56.36
C ARG A 9 -42.10 -28.13 55.12
N GLN A 10 -42.83 -27.15 54.58
CA GLN A 10 -43.37 -27.22 53.22
C GLN A 10 -42.23 -26.97 52.22
N VAL A 11 -41.99 -27.94 51.33
CA VAL A 11 -41.06 -27.80 50.20
C VAL A 11 -41.87 -27.31 48.99
N ARG A 12 -41.61 -26.06 48.56
CA ARG A 12 -42.07 -25.54 47.27
C ARG A 12 -41.03 -25.87 46.21
N TRP A 13 -41.38 -26.69 45.22
CA TRP A 13 -40.59 -26.91 44.02
C TRP A 13 -40.86 -25.77 43.03
N CYS A 14 -39.89 -24.88 42.82
CA CYS A 14 -39.88 -23.96 41.69
C CYS A 14 -39.14 -24.64 40.53
N LEU A 15 -39.85 -24.92 39.44
CA LEU A 15 -39.26 -25.30 38.16
C LEU A 15 -38.55 -24.07 37.58
N ILE A 16 -37.21 -24.07 37.65
CA ILE A 16 -36.36 -23.12 36.92
C ILE A 16 -36.27 -23.63 35.48
N VAL A 17 -37.00 -22.98 34.56
CA VAL A 17 -36.78 -23.17 33.13
C VAL A 17 -35.51 -22.42 32.77
N ALA A 18 -34.42 -23.16 32.56
CA ALA A 18 -33.19 -22.60 32.01
C ALA A 18 -33.42 -22.25 30.54
N VAL A 19 -33.64 -20.96 30.27
CA VAL A 19 -33.56 -20.44 28.90
C VAL A 19 -32.08 -20.44 28.52
N VAL A 20 -31.64 -21.47 27.81
CA VAL A 20 -30.34 -21.48 27.15
C VAL A 20 -30.45 -20.49 26.00
N ALA A 21 -30.01 -19.25 26.23
CA ALA A 21 -29.77 -18.30 25.16
C ALA A 21 -28.59 -18.83 24.34
N VAL A 22 -28.89 -19.48 23.22
CA VAL A 22 -27.89 -19.76 22.19
C VAL A 22 -27.53 -18.40 21.59
N TRP A 23 -26.42 -17.83 22.03
CA TRP A 23 -25.85 -16.65 21.41
C TRP A 23 -25.42 -17.06 20.01
N VAL A 24 -26.19 -16.63 18.99
CA VAL A 24 -25.75 -16.73 17.60
C VAL A 24 -24.54 -15.80 17.49
N GLN A 25 -23.33 -16.36 17.44
CA GLN A 25 -22.13 -15.59 17.15
C GLN A 25 -22.28 -15.01 15.75
N GLN A 26 -22.48 -13.70 15.68
CA GLN A 26 -22.47 -12.93 14.45
C GLN A 26 -21.03 -12.46 14.22
N VAL A 27 -20.52 -12.54 12.99
CA VAL A 27 -19.19 -12.05 12.67
C VAL A 27 -19.22 -10.52 12.59
N ASP A 28 -18.92 -9.86 13.71
CA ASP A 28 -18.77 -8.39 13.79
C ASP A 28 -17.43 -7.88 13.18
N GLY A 29 -16.77 -8.68 12.32
CA GLY A 29 -15.31 -8.64 12.12
C GLY A 29 -14.76 -8.21 10.75
N VAL A 30 -15.59 -7.74 9.80
CA VAL A 30 -15.07 -7.37 8.46
C VAL A 30 -14.22 -6.09 8.53
N TRP A 31 -12.98 -6.17 8.06
CA TRP A 31 -12.03 -5.04 8.01
C TRP A 31 -11.34 -4.91 6.64
N PRO A 32 -11.28 -3.69 6.06
CA PRO A 32 -12.04 -2.50 6.43
C PRO A 32 -13.56 -2.73 6.33
N LEU A 33 -14.33 -2.02 7.17
CA LEU A 33 -15.80 -2.10 7.13
C LEU A 33 -16.33 -1.64 5.76
N PRO A 34 -17.15 -2.44 5.07
CA PRO A 34 -17.74 -2.05 3.79
C PRO A 34 -18.63 -0.81 3.89
N GLN A 35 -18.84 -0.12 2.77
CA GLN A 35 -19.76 1.03 2.72
C GLN A 35 -21.19 0.67 3.15
N GLN A 36 -21.67 -0.49 2.73
CA GLN A 36 -22.96 -1.06 3.14
C GLN A 36 -22.79 -2.55 3.44
N LEU A 37 -23.27 -2.98 4.60
CA LEU A 37 -23.25 -4.36 5.07
C LEU A 37 -24.59 -4.67 5.74
N HIS A 38 -25.31 -5.66 5.21
CA HIS A 38 -26.53 -6.20 5.81
C HIS A 38 -26.36 -7.69 6.04
N GLN A 39 -26.48 -8.13 7.29
CA GLN A 39 -26.34 -9.54 7.67
C GLN A 39 -27.61 -10.06 8.33
N SER A 40 -27.95 -11.31 8.03
CA SER A 40 -28.99 -12.10 8.70
C SER A 40 -28.36 -13.04 9.73
N PRO A 41 -29.08 -13.45 10.80
CA PRO A 41 -28.66 -14.57 11.65
C PRO A 41 -28.68 -15.93 10.93
N ASP A 42 -29.32 -16.03 9.77
CA ASP A 42 -29.33 -17.26 8.96
C ASP A 42 -27.91 -17.60 8.50
N ARG A 43 -27.48 -18.84 8.73
CA ARG A 43 -26.14 -19.32 8.41
C ARG A 43 -26.16 -20.61 7.59
N ASP A 44 -25.25 -20.70 6.64
CA ASP A 44 -25.01 -21.89 5.82
C ASP A 44 -23.70 -22.57 6.24
N PRO A 45 -23.69 -23.91 6.40
CA PRO A 45 -22.46 -24.65 6.64
C PRO A 45 -21.62 -24.73 5.37
N LEU A 46 -20.29 -24.65 5.52
CA LEU A 46 -19.33 -24.79 4.44
C LEU A 46 -18.51 -26.06 4.62
N SER A 47 -18.37 -26.84 3.54
CA SER A 47 -17.47 -28.00 3.51
C SER A 47 -16.33 -27.74 2.53
N PRO A 48 -15.05 -27.83 2.94
CA PRO A 48 -13.91 -27.66 2.02
C PRO A 48 -13.96 -28.60 0.81
N ARG A 49 -14.57 -29.78 0.96
CA ARG A 49 -14.68 -30.81 -0.10
C ARG A 49 -15.73 -30.49 -1.16
N LEU A 50 -16.73 -29.67 -0.81
CA LEU A 50 -17.86 -29.31 -1.67
C LEU A 50 -17.93 -27.80 -1.92
N PHE A 51 -16.86 -27.08 -1.58
CA PHE A 51 -16.72 -25.66 -1.82
C PHE A 51 -15.95 -25.41 -3.13
N SER A 52 -16.40 -24.45 -3.94
CA SER A 52 -15.66 -24.03 -5.13
C SER A 52 -15.88 -22.58 -5.50
N PHE A 53 -14.82 -21.97 -6.07
CA PHE A 53 -14.94 -20.71 -6.82
C PHE A 53 -15.19 -21.01 -8.29
N THR A 54 -16.11 -20.29 -8.91
CA THR A 54 -16.43 -20.42 -10.33
C THR A 54 -16.58 -19.06 -10.99
N TYR A 55 -16.34 -18.99 -12.29
CA TYR A 55 -16.69 -17.81 -13.08
C TYR A 55 -18.19 -17.77 -13.31
N GLY A 56 -18.79 -16.60 -13.11
CA GLY A 56 -20.19 -16.38 -13.47
C GLY A 56 -20.40 -16.45 -14.98
N ARG A 57 -21.60 -16.86 -15.40
CA ARG A 57 -21.94 -17.07 -16.82
C ARG A 57 -21.84 -15.79 -17.64
N ASP A 58 -22.09 -14.64 -17.01
CA ASP A 58 -22.03 -13.30 -17.60
C ASP A 58 -20.69 -12.59 -17.36
N SER A 59 -19.70 -13.29 -16.80
CA SER A 59 -18.38 -12.73 -16.53
C SER A 59 -17.58 -12.53 -17.82
N ALA A 60 -16.98 -11.34 -17.97
CA ALA A 60 -16.03 -11.05 -19.04
C ALA A 60 -14.68 -11.77 -18.84
N ALA A 61 -14.28 -12.02 -17.59
CA ALA A 61 -13.16 -12.92 -17.28
C ALA A 61 -13.63 -14.37 -17.19
N GLN A 62 -12.77 -15.28 -17.60
CA GLN A 62 -12.98 -16.73 -17.63
C GLN A 62 -11.70 -17.43 -17.18
N THR A 63 -11.73 -18.76 -17.13
CA THR A 63 -10.53 -19.58 -16.89
C THR A 63 -9.39 -19.16 -17.82
N GLY A 64 -8.19 -18.99 -17.27
CA GLY A 64 -7.05 -18.37 -17.93
C GLY A 64 -6.77 -16.93 -17.47
N CYS A 65 -7.70 -16.30 -16.74
CA CYS A 65 -7.46 -15.03 -16.06
C CYS A 65 -6.45 -15.24 -14.91
N SER A 66 -5.18 -14.88 -15.13
CA SER A 66 -4.10 -15.21 -14.20
C SER A 66 -4.39 -14.73 -12.77
N VAL A 67 -4.90 -13.50 -12.65
CA VAL A 67 -5.19 -12.85 -11.37
C VAL A 67 -6.27 -13.61 -10.59
N LEU A 68 -7.40 -13.94 -11.22
CA LEU A 68 -8.51 -14.60 -10.53
C LEU A 68 -8.25 -16.07 -10.29
N ASP A 69 -7.65 -16.79 -11.26
CA ASP A 69 -7.31 -18.20 -11.09
C ASP A 69 -6.34 -18.40 -9.91
N ALA A 70 -5.35 -17.52 -9.75
CA ALA A 70 -4.46 -17.55 -8.59
C ALA A 70 -5.15 -17.07 -7.30
N ALA A 71 -6.05 -16.10 -7.39
CA ALA A 71 -6.81 -15.61 -6.23
C ALA A 71 -7.74 -16.69 -5.68
N PHE A 72 -8.44 -17.45 -6.52
CA PHE A 72 -9.31 -18.54 -6.08
C PHE A 72 -8.54 -19.60 -5.30
N LYS A 73 -7.37 -20.00 -5.80
CA LYS A 73 -6.49 -20.94 -5.09
C LYS A 73 -6.02 -20.38 -3.75
N ARG A 74 -5.58 -19.12 -3.74
CA ARG A 74 -5.09 -18.45 -2.53
C ARG A 74 -6.19 -18.30 -1.47
N TYR A 75 -7.36 -17.81 -1.86
CA TYR A 75 -8.48 -17.60 -0.93
C TYR A 75 -9.06 -18.91 -0.43
N PHE A 76 -9.06 -19.98 -1.24
CA PHE A 76 -9.39 -21.31 -0.74
C PHE A 76 -8.49 -21.71 0.44
N SER A 77 -7.18 -21.51 0.32
CA SER A 77 -6.23 -21.80 1.40
C SER A 77 -6.37 -20.87 2.61
N ILE A 78 -6.79 -19.62 2.42
CA ILE A 78 -7.05 -18.68 3.52
C ILE A 78 -8.31 -19.09 4.29
N ILE A 79 -9.35 -19.52 3.58
CA ILE A 79 -10.65 -19.88 4.17
C ILE A 79 -10.58 -21.23 4.89
N PHE A 80 -9.86 -22.21 4.34
CA PHE A 80 -9.77 -23.57 4.88
C PHE A 80 -8.33 -23.96 5.24
N PRO A 81 -7.69 -23.28 6.21
CA PRO A 81 -6.30 -23.53 6.56
C PRO A 81 -6.08 -25.00 6.98
N ASP A 82 -6.96 -25.57 7.81
CA ASP A 82 -6.84 -26.95 8.33
C ASP A 82 -6.86 -28.02 7.24
N PHE A 83 -7.66 -27.80 6.19
CA PHE A 83 -7.76 -28.69 5.04
C PHE A 83 -6.44 -28.68 4.25
N THR A 84 -5.84 -27.50 4.09
CA THR A 84 -4.60 -27.37 3.32
C THR A 84 -3.35 -27.83 4.05
N THR A 85 -3.33 -27.78 5.39
CA THR A 85 -2.22 -28.26 6.23
C THR A 85 -2.31 -29.75 6.55
N GLY A 86 -3.43 -30.41 6.22
CA GLY A 86 -3.65 -31.82 6.51
C GLY A 86 -3.93 -32.13 7.97
N SER A 87 -4.33 -31.14 8.77
CA SER A 87 -4.72 -31.30 10.17
C SER A 87 -6.22 -31.62 10.34
N GLU A 88 -6.86 -32.14 9.29
CA GLU A 88 -8.28 -32.47 9.28
C GLU A 88 -8.65 -33.55 10.29
N ASN A 89 -9.66 -33.26 11.10
CA ASN A 89 -10.32 -34.28 11.91
C ASN A 89 -11.35 -35.01 11.03
N VAL A 90 -10.92 -36.07 10.35
CA VAL A 90 -11.70 -36.83 9.34
C VAL A 90 -13.10 -37.23 9.83
N LEU A 91 -13.27 -37.48 11.13
CA LEU A 91 -14.54 -37.86 11.74
C LEU A 91 -15.63 -36.76 11.64
N GLN A 92 -15.24 -35.48 11.53
CA GLN A 92 -16.15 -34.35 11.53
C GLN A 92 -16.99 -34.24 10.25
N TYR A 93 -16.48 -34.71 9.11
CA TYR A 93 -17.14 -34.64 7.81
C TYR A 93 -17.82 -35.95 7.39
N MET A 94 -17.77 -36.99 8.24
CA MET A 94 -18.33 -38.31 7.95
C MET A 94 -19.85 -38.41 8.14
N TRP A 95 -20.47 -37.44 8.82
CA TRP A 95 -21.87 -37.54 9.28
C TRP A 95 -22.75 -36.35 8.89
N SER A 96 -22.23 -35.44 8.07
CA SER A 96 -22.91 -34.20 7.68
C SER A 96 -23.27 -34.21 6.19
N GLU A 97 -24.56 -34.25 5.86
CA GLU A 97 -25.05 -33.97 4.51
C GLU A 97 -24.85 -32.48 4.19
N HIS A 98 -23.64 -32.11 3.76
CA HIS A 98 -23.36 -30.76 3.32
C HIS A 98 -23.77 -30.59 1.86
N SER A 99 -24.55 -29.55 1.58
CA SER A 99 -24.82 -29.14 0.20
C SER A 99 -23.58 -28.46 -0.40
N PRO A 100 -23.33 -28.58 -1.72
CA PRO A 100 -22.28 -27.81 -2.37
C PRO A 100 -22.47 -26.31 -2.16
N PHE A 101 -21.37 -25.60 -1.91
CA PHE A 101 -21.37 -24.16 -1.80
C PHE A 101 -20.50 -23.54 -2.88
N VAL A 102 -21.10 -22.73 -3.75
CA VAL A 102 -20.41 -22.16 -4.91
C VAL A 102 -20.32 -20.65 -4.78
N VAL A 103 -19.11 -20.12 -4.92
CA VAL A 103 -18.88 -18.68 -5.06
C VAL A 103 -18.74 -18.36 -6.55
N SER A 104 -19.75 -17.72 -7.13
CA SER A 104 -19.76 -17.27 -8.51
C SER A 104 -19.22 -15.85 -8.63
N VAL A 105 -18.11 -15.68 -9.36
CA VAL A 105 -17.41 -14.40 -9.52
C VAL A 105 -17.61 -13.86 -10.93
N SER A 106 -18.15 -12.66 -11.05
CA SER A 106 -18.42 -11.99 -12.34
C SER A 106 -17.77 -10.62 -12.41
N VAL A 107 -16.96 -10.40 -13.44
CA VAL A 107 -16.35 -9.10 -13.74
C VAL A 107 -16.90 -8.54 -15.06
N LYS A 108 -17.13 -7.24 -15.15
CA LYS A 108 -17.66 -6.61 -16.38
C LYS A 108 -16.61 -6.41 -17.47
N THR A 109 -15.35 -6.20 -17.11
CA THR A 109 -14.26 -5.91 -18.07
C THR A 109 -13.28 -7.09 -18.19
N ARG A 110 -12.60 -7.20 -19.35
CA ARG A 110 -11.65 -8.30 -19.65
C ARG A 110 -10.23 -8.09 -19.09
N GLY A 111 -9.99 -7.05 -18.28
CA GLY A 111 -8.66 -6.56 -17.88
C GLY A 111 -7.89 -7.43 -16.88
N CYS A 112 -7.75 -8.73 -17.11
CA CYS A 112 -7.08 -9.67 -16.20
C CYS A 112 -5.54 -9.60 -16.22
N ASP A 113 -4.95 -9.29 -17.36
CA ASP A 113 -3.49 -9.41 -17.56
C ASP A 113 -2.75 -8.06 -17.44
N GLY A 114 -3.49 -6.97 -17.23
CA GLY A 114 -2.93 -5.63 -17.02
C GLY A 114 -2.38 -5.41 -15.61
N TYR A 115 -1.81 -4.22 -15.41
CA TYR A 115 -1.46 -3.69 -14.09
C TYR A 115 -2.58 -2.79 -13.57
N PRO A 116 -2.82 -2.75 -12.25
CA PRO A 116 -3.68 -1.72 -11.69
C PRO A 116 -3.06 -0.34 -11.87
N ASP A 117 -3.91 0.67 -11.98
CA ASP A 117 -3.56 2.09 -12.12
C ASP A 117 -4.45 2.96 -11.20
N GLU A 118 -4.36 4.28 -11.31
CA GLU A 118 -5.15 5.19 -10.47
C GLU A 118 -6.66 5.13 -10.76
N ASP A 119 -7.05 4.82 -12.00
CA ASP A 119 -8.43 4.82 -12.47
C ASP A 119 -9.09 3.43 -12.36
N SER A 120 -8.35 2.46 -11.83
CA SER A 120 -8.79 1.09 -11.63
C SER A 120 -9.99 1.01 -10.68
N ASP A 121 -11.13 0.54 -11.20
CA ASP A 121 -12.37 0.41 -10.42
C ASP A 121 -12.28 -0.76 -9.43
N GLU A 122 -12.29 -0.45 -8.14
CA GLU A 122 -12.22 -1.42 -7.04
C GLU A 122 -13.59 -1.70 -6.39
N SER A 123 -14.69 -1.27 -7.01
CA SER A 123 -16.03 -1.49 -6.49
C SER A 123 -16.51 -2.93 -6.69
N TYR A 124 -17.30 -3.43 -5.75
CA TYR A 124 -17.92 -4.75 -5.83
C TYR A 124 -19.22 -4.83 -5.04
N THR A 125 -20.02 -5.83 -5.39
CA THR A 125 -21.18 -6.28 -4.60
C THR A 125 -21.01 -7.76 -4.29
N LEU A 126 -21.30 -8.16 -3.06
CA LEU A 126 -21.26 -9.55 -2.61
C LEU A 126 -22.59 -9.91 -1.97
N SER A 127 -23.26 -10.91 -2.53
CA SER A 127 -24.51 -11.49 -2.01
C SER A 127 -24.24 -12.93 -1.61
N VAL A 128 -24.53 -13.28 -0.35
CA VAL A 128 -24.41 -14.62 0.21
C VAL A 128 -25.81 -15.07 0.59
N SER A 129 -26.28 -16.17 0.01
CA SER A 129 -27.64 -16.68 0.22
C SER A 129 -27.70 -18.19 -0.02
N GLU A 130 -28.49 -18.90 0.78
CA GLU A 130 -28.83 -20.35 0.69
C GLU A 130 -28.02 -21.14 -0.36
N GLY A 131 -26.82 -21.58 0.04
CA GLY A 131 -25.98 -22.51 -0.72
C GLY A 131 -25.10 -21.90 -1.82
N GLN A 132 -25.08 -20.57 -1.98
CA GLN A 132 -24.19 -19.91 -2.92
C GLN A 132 -23.79 -18.49 -2.49
N ALA A 133 -22.72 -17.99 -3.09
CA ALA A 133 -22.38 -16.57 -3.05
C ALA A 133 -22.17 -16.03 -4.45
N VAL A 134 -22.58 -14.79 -4.70
CA VAL A 134 -22.41 -14.10 -5.97
C VAL A 134 -21.62 -12.82 -5.74
N LEU A 135 -20.41 -12.78 -6.30
CA LEU A 135 -19.52 -11.63 -6.27
C LEU A 135 -19.50 -10.96 -7.64
N ARG A 136 -19.93 -9.70 -7.71
CA ARG A 136 -19.93 -8.91 -8.95
C ARG A 136 -19.07 -7.68 -8.79
N SER A 137 -18.33 -7.32 -9.83
CA SER A 137 -17.47 -6.13 -9.86
C SER A 137 -17.30 -5.58 -11.26
N VAL A 138 -16.86 -4.33 -11.37
CA VAL A 138 -16.58 -3.71 -12.68
C VAL A 138 -15.30 -4.28 -13.27
N SER A 139 -14.24 -4.36 -12.47
CA SER A 139 -12.93 -4.86 -12.88
C SER A 139 -12.47 -6.03 -12.02
N VAL A 140 -11.39 -6.69 -12.44
CA VAL A 140 -10.74 -7.74 -11.66
C VAL A 140 -10.27 -7.26 -10.27
N TRP A 141 -9.98 -5.98 -10.13
CA TRP A 141 -9.50 -5.40 -8.87
C TRP A 141 -10.60 -5.37 -7.81
N GLY A 142 -11.83 -5.02 -8.20
CA GLY A 142 -13.00 -5.10 -7.32
C GLY A 142 -13.30 -6.54 -6.87
N ALA A 143 -13.16 -7.52 -7.78
CA ALA A 143 -13.28 -8.94 -7.42
C ALA A 143 -12.25 -9.36 -6.36
N LEU A 144 -10.98 -8.92 -6.45
CA LEU A 144 -10.00 -9.20 -5.40
C LEU A 144 -10.41 -8.63 -4.03
N ARG A 145 -10.99 -7.41 -4.00
CA ARG A 145 -11.48 -6.81 -2.75
C ARG A 145 -12.67 -7.57 -2.17
N GLY A 146 -13.57 -8.04 -3.04
CA GLY A 146 -14.71 -8.84 -2.62
C GLY A 146 -14.35 -10.24 -2.14
N LEU A 147 -13.34 -10.88 -2.72
CA LEU A 147 -12.83 -12.16 -2.24
C LEU A 147 -12.23 -12.04 -0.83
N GLU A 148 -11.53 -10.93 -0.55
CA GLU A 148 -11.07 -10.61 0.80
C GLU A 148 -12.23 -10.52 1.78
N SER A 149 -13.23 -9.69 1.47
CA SER A 149 -14.41 -9.56 2.33
C SER A 149 -15.15 -10.88 2.51
N PHE A 150 -15.28 -11.69 1.45
CA PHE A 150 -15.88 -13.03 1.53
C PHE A 150 -15.12 -13.92 2.52
N SER A 151 -13.78 -13.95 2.46
CA SER A 151 -12.99 -14.78 3.38
C SER A 151 -13.16 -14.37 4.84
N GLN A 152 -13.37 -13.08 5.12
CA GLN A 152 -13.60 -12.57 6.47
C GLN A 152 -15.01 -12.87 7.01
N LEU A 153 -15.96 -13.22 6.14
CA LEU A 153 -17.31 -13.64 6.55
C LEU A 153 -17.37 -15.11 6.98
N VAL A 154 -16.38 -15.91 6.60
CA VAL A 154 -16.31 -17.33 6.98
C VAL A 154 -15.70 -17.45 8.37
N TYR A 155 -16.33 -18.25 9.22
CA TYR A 155 -15.89 -18.49 10.59
C TYR A 155 -16.10 -19.95 10.96
N GLN A 156 -15.42 -20.41 12.01
CA GLN A 156 -15.63 -21.73 12.61
C GLN A 156 -16.45 -21.59 13.89
N ASP A 157 -17.31 -22.57 14.15
CA ASP A 157 -17.89 -22.75 15.48
C ASP A 157 -16.90 -23.45 16.43
N ASP A 158 -17.31 -23.64 17.69
CA ASP A 158 -16.50 -24.29 18.73
C ASP A 158 -16.11 -25.75 18.38
N TYR A 159 -16.79 -26.36 17.41
CA TYR A 159 -16.52 -27.71 16.94
C TYR A 159 -15.59 -27.73 15.73
N GLY A 160 -15.26 -26.57 15.13
CA GLY A 160 -14.41 -26.45 13.94
C GLY A 160 -15.18 -26.50 12.62
N THR A 161 -16.51 -26.51 12.65
CA THR A 161 -17.34 -26.51 11.44
C THR A 161 -17.40 -25.10 10.88
N TYR A 162 -17.11 -24.96 9.59
CA TYR A 162 -17.14 -23.68 8.90
C TYR A 162 -18.57 -23.23 8.60
N PHE A 163 -18.87 -21.96 8.84
CA PHE A 163 -20.15 -21.32 8.57
C PHE A 163 -19.97 -19.97 7.87
N ILE A 164 -21.03 -19.52 7.20
CA ILE A 164 -21.16 -18.15 6.69
C ILE A 164 -22.60 -17.67 6.86
N ASN A 165 -22.77 -16.42 7.28
CA ASN A 165 -24.10 -15.81 7.40
C ASN A 165 -24.60 -15.30 6.05
N LYS A 166 -25.91 -15.35 5.83
CA LYS A 166 -26.57 -14.64 4.73
C LYS A 166 -26.24 -13.14 4.84
N THR A 167 -25.64 -12.61 3.79
CA THR A 167 -24.98 -11.30 3.81
C THR A 167 -25.13 -10.58 2.48
N GLU A 168 -25.44 -9.29 2.50
CA GLU A 168 -25.41 -8.39 1.36
C GLU A 168 -24.39 -7.27 1.61
N ILE A 169 -23.44 -7.10 0.69
CA ILE A 169 -22.42 -6.07 0.72
C ILE A 169 -22.44 -5.28 -0.59
N VAL A 170 -22.38 -3.95 -0.47
CA VAL A 170 -22.05 -3.03 -1.55
C VAL A 170 -20.88 -2.19 -1.07
N ASP A 171 -19.76 -2.21 -1.80
CA ASP A 171 -18.53 -1.62 -1.32
C ASP A 171 -17.68 -0.98 -2.41
N PHE A 172 -16.96 0.07 -2.03
CA PHE A 172 -16.02 0.81 -2.86
C PHE A 172 -15.10 1.65 -1.96
N PRO A 173 -13.85 1.91 -2.38
CA PRO A 173 -12.93 2.69 -1.57
C PRO A 173 -13.31 4.17 -1.57
N ARG A 174 -13.17 4.82 -0.40
CA ARG A 174 -13.33 6.28 -0.28
C ARG A 174 -12.23 7.07 -1.02
N PHE A 175 -11.01 6.54 -1.05
CA PHE A 175 -9.85 7.14 -1.71
C PHE A 175 -9.16 6.09 -2.59
N ALA A 176 -8.82 6.48 -3.82
CA ALA A 176 -8.17 5.60 -4.79
C ALA A 176 -6.71 5.29 -4.44
N PHE A 177 -5.99 6.20 -3.77
CA PHE A 177 -4.60 5.98 -3.35
C PHE A 177 -4.54 5.59 -1.87
N ARG A 178 -4.15 4.33 -1.58
CA ARG A 178 -4.03 3.78 -0.21
C ARG A 178 -2.67 3.08 -0.08
N GLY A 179 -1.68 3.87 0.32
CA GLY A 179 -0.27 3.49 0.29
C GLY A 179 0.28 2.91 1.59
N LEU A 180 1.30 2.06 1.45
CA LEU A 180 2.27 1.73 2.50
C LEU A 180 3.67 2.00 1.96
N LEU A 181 4.43 2.85 2.66
CA LEU A 181 5.84 3.10 2.38
C LEU A 181 6.70 2.05 3.07
N LEU A 182 7.65 1.48 2.33
CA LEU A 182 8.68 0.60 2.87
C LEU A 182 10.07 1.09 2.47
N ASP A 183 10.85 1.46 3.47
CA ASP A 183 12.25 1.86 3.34
C ASP A 183 13.14 0.62 3.35
N THR A 184 13.80 0.37 2.22
CA THR A 184 14.75 -0.73 2.06
C THR A 184 16.19 -0.26 1.93
N SER A 185 16.47 1.02 2.16
CA SER A 185 17.81 1.57 2.14
C SER A 185 18.44 1.66 3.52
N ARG A 186 17.72 2.21 4.50
CA ARG A 186 18.25 2.33 5.88
C ARG A 186 18.57 0.96 6.46
N HIS A 187 17.74 -0.03 6.13
CA HIS A 187 18.04 -1.45 6.30
C HIS A 187 17.57 -2.22 5.06
N TYR A 188 18.37 -3.18 4.61
CA TYR A 188 17.93 -4.11 3.58
C TYR A 188 16.85 -5.04 4.13
N LEU A 189 15.75 -5.21 3.38
CA LEU A 189 14.71 -6.18 3.69
C LEU A 189 14.78 -7.36 2.71
N PRO A 190 14.88 -8.61 3.20
CA PRO A 190 14.85 -9.77 2.32
C PRO A 190 13.58 -9.81 1.48
N LEU A 191 13.68 -10.29 0.24
CA LEU A 191 12.55 -10.37 -0.70
C LEU A 191 11.30 -11.01 -0.07
N HIS A 192 11.45 -12.10 0.68
CA HIS A 192 10.31 -12.80 1.29
C HIS A 192 9.54 -11.92 2.30
N ALA A 193 10.20 -10.98 2.98
CA ALA A 193 9.55 -10.04 3.89
C ALA A 193 8.69 -9.04 3.11
N ILE A 194 9.21 -8.52 1.99
CA ILE A 194 8.45 -7.63 1.09
C ILE A 194 7.21 -8.34 0.54
N LEU A 195 7.34 -9.59 0.09
CA LEU A 195 6.21 -10.36 -0.43
C LEU A 195 5.12 -10.61 0.63
N LYS A 196 5.52 -10.88 1.88
CA LYS A 196 4.59 -11.00 3.02
C LYS A 196 3.91 -9.67 3.36
N THR A 197 4.63 -8.56 3.27
CA THR A 197 4.03 -7.22 3.43
C THR A 197 2.95 -6.98 2.37
N LEU A 198 3.20 -7.35 1.12
CA LEU A 198 2.20 -7.26 0.04
C LEU A 198 0.97 -8.15 0.29
N ASP A 199 1.15 -9.34 0.90
CA ASP A 199 0.02 -10.17 1.35
C ASP A 199 -0.82 -9.42 2.39
N ALA A 200 -0.19 -8.88 3.44
CA ALA A 200 -0.87 -8.14 4.50
C ALA A 200 -1.57 -6.86 3.98
N MET A 201 -0.96 -6.17 3.01
CA MET A 201 -1.57 -5.04 2.32
C MET A 201 -2.86 -5.45 1.60
N ALA A 202 -2.86 -6.60 0.92
CA ALA A 202 -4.05 -7.11 0.24
C ALA A 202 -5.19 -7.39 1.21
N TYR A 203 -4.89 -8.00 2.37
CA TYR A 203 -5.88 -8.28 3.43
C TYR A 203 -6.51 -6.98 3.98
N SER A 204 -5.71 -5.92 4.07
CA SER A 204 -6.15 -4.59 4.50
C SER A 204 -6.70 -3.71 3.38
N LYS A 205 -6.86 -4.24 2.15
CA LYS A 205 -7.30 -3.54 0.94
C LYS A 205 -6.44 -2.29 0.58
N LEU A 206 -5.18 -2.26 1.00
CA LEU A 206 -4.19 -1.29 0.50
C LEU A 206 -3.83 -1.63 -0.95
N ASN A 207 -3.54 -0.62 -1.76
CA ASN A 207 -3.36 -0.80 -3.21
C ASN A 207 -2.14 -0.08 -3.78
N VAL A 208 -1.34 0.61 -2.97
CA VAL A 208 -0.07 1.19 -3.41
C VAL A 208 1.06 0.75 -2.48
N PHE A 209 2.06 0.09 -3.05
CA PHE A 209 3.34 -0.17 -2.42
C PHE A 209 4.31 0.93 -2.84
N HIS A 210 4.56 1.86 -1.92
CA HIS A 210 5.53 2.94 -2.11
C HIS A 210 6.89 2.40 -1.68
N TRP A 211 7.72 2.07 -2.67
CA TRP A 211 8.99 1.44 -2.42
C TRP A 211 10.10 2.48 -2.38
N HIS A 212 10.45 2.93 -1.18
CA HIS A 212 11.62 3.76 -0.91
C HIS A 212 12.87 2.90 -0.97
N ILE A 213 13.37 2.71 -2.20
CA ILE A 213 14.29 1.62 -2.53
C ILE A 213 15.76 1.97 -2.28
N VAL A 214 16.12 3.25 -2.28
CA VAL A 214 17.49 3.77 -2.11
C VAL A 214 17.48 5.06 -1.27
N ASP A 215 18.57 5.31 -0.52
CA ASP A 215 18.77 6.48 0.35
C ASP A 215 20.27 6.59 0.68
N ASP A 216 20.66 7.46 1.62
CA ASP A 216 22.04 7.71 2.06
C ASP A 216 22.83 6.45 2.45
N PRO A 217 22.32 5.52 3.27
CA PRO A 217 23.13 4.42 3.78
C PRO A 217 23.41 3.35 2.71
N SER A 218 22.44 3.07 1.83
CA SER A 218 22.59 2.00 0.85
C SER A 218 21.83 2.19 -0.47
N PHE A 219 22.41 1.63 -1.53
CA PHE A 219 21.81 1.54 -2.87
C PHE A 219 21.59 0.06 -3.25
N PRO A 220 20.54 -0.62 -2.76
CA PRO A 220 20.32 -2.04 -3.02
C PRO A 220 19.73 -2.31 -4.42
N TYR A 221 19.11 -1.34 -5.08
CA TYR A 221 18.56 -1.53 -6.43
C TYR A 221 19.66 -1.82 -7.46
N GLN A 222 19.60 -2.98 -8.13
CA GLN A 222 20.57 -3.34 -9.15
C GLN A 222 20.18 -2.75 -10.52
N SER A 223 20.72 -1.57 -10.83
CA SER A 223 20.56 -0.95 -12.14
C SER A 223 21.32 -1.72 -13.22
N ARG A 224 20.70 -1.89 -14.40
CA ARG A 224 21.36 -2.47 -15.57
C ARG A 224 22.25 -1.45 -16.27
N THR A 225 21.79 -0.20 -16.30
CA THR A 225 22.46 0.94 -16.94
C THR A 225 23.65 1.40 -16.11
N PHE A 226 23.54 1.33 -14.78
CA PHE A 226 24.58 1.74 -13.83
C PHE A 226 24.89 0.65 -12.78
N PRO A 227 25.56 -0.46 -13.16
CA PRO A 227 25.82 -1.58 -12.24
C PRO A 227 26.62 -1.18 -11.00
N ASP A 228 27.47 -0.17 -11.12
CA ASP A 228 28.31 0.31 -10.04
C ASP A 228 27.53 0.96 -8.88
N LEU A 229 26.28 1.42 -9.11
CA LEU A 229 25.43 1.95 -8.04
C LEU A 229 25.19 0.90 -6.95
N SER A 230 24.76 -0.31 -7.31
CA SER A 230 24.60 -1.38 -6.32
C SER A 230 25.92 -2.02 -5.91
N ASN A 231 26.87 -2.20 -6.85
CA ASN A 231 28.14 -2.89 -6.54
C ASN A 231 28.98 -2.13 -5.50
N LYS A 232 28.85 -0.80 -5.44
CA LYS A 232 29.61 0.06 -4.52
C LYS A 232 28.72 0.74 -3.47
N GLY A 233 27.42 0.87 -3.75
CA GLY A 233 26.46 1.56 -2.90
C GLY A 233 25.66 0.67 -1.96
N ALA A 234 25.46 -0.61 -2.26
CA ALA A 234 24.73 -1.54 -1.37
C ALA A 234 25.54 -1.89 -0.10
N PHE A 235 24.85 -2.36 0.94
CA PHE A 235 25.53 -2.90 2.13
C PHE A 235 26.42 -4.11 1.80
N HIS A 236 26.02 -4.92 0.83
CA HIS A 236 26.82 -6.00 0.28
C HIS A 236 26.45 -6.24 -1.19
N PRO A 237 27.42 -6.31 -2.12
CA PRO A 237 27.18 -6.32 -3.57
C PRO A 237 26.51 -7.60 -4.12
N PHE A 238 26.08 -8.53 -3.26
CA PHE A 238 25.53 -9.84 -3.67
C PHE A 238 24.35 -10.28 -2.81
N THR A 239 24.40 -10.06 -1.49
CA THR A 239 23.40 -10.56 -0.54
C THR A 239 22.36 -9.50 -0.15
N HIS A 240 22.69 -8.21 -0.32
CA HIS A 240 21.85 -7.07 0.08
C HIS A 240 21.53 -6.20 -1.15
N ILE A 241 21.12 -6.86 -2.23
CA ILE A 241 20.72 -6.23 -3.49
C ILE A 241 19.35 -6.76 -3.93
N TYR A 242 18.60 -5.95 -4.65
CA TYR A 242 17.42 -6.36 -5.39
C TYR A 242 17.80 -6.49 -6.86
N THR A 243 17.92 -7.74 -7.32
CA THR A 243 18.21 -8.03 -8.72
C THR A 243 17.01 -7.66 -9.60
N PRO A 244 17.18 -7.51 -10.94
CA PRO A 244 16.06 -7.33 -11.84
C PRO A 244 14.97 -8.41 -11.71
N SER A 245 15.36 -9.65 -11.38
CA SER A 245 14.42 -10.75 -11.14
C SER A 245 13.60 -10.53 -9.85
N ASP A 246 14.25 -10.04 -8.79
CA ASP A 246 13.57 -9.75 -7.52
C ASP A 246 12.56 -8.61 -7.68
N VAL A 247 12.96 -7.53 -8.36
CA VAL A 247 12.07 -6.39 -8.64
C VAL A 247 10.86 -6.83 -9.46
N MET A 248 11.06 -7.62 -10.53
CA MET A 248 9.96 -8.17 -11.32
C MET A 248 9.04 -9.08 -10.50
N ARG A 249 9.61 -9.87 -9.58
CA ARG A 249 8.82 -10.74 -8.69
C ARG A 249 7.98 -9.94 -7.70
N VAL A 250 8.49 -8.84 -7.15
CA VAL A 250 7.72 -7.91 -6.31
C VAL A 250 6.57 -7.29 -7.11
N ILE A 251 6.87 -6.78 -8.31
CA ILE A 251 5.88 -6.16 -9.20
C ILE A 251 4.77 -7.15 -9.56
N GLU A 252 5.11 -8.38 -9.96
CA GLU A 252 4.10 -9.38 -10.30
C GLU A 252 3.31 -9.84 -9.07
N HIS A 253 3.97 -10.07 -7.93
CA HIS A 253 3.27 -10.47 -6.71
C HIS A 253 2.28 -9.40 -6.23
N ALA A 254 2.64 -8.12 -6.38
CA ALA A 254 1.77 -6.98 -6.12
C ALA A 254 0.60 -6.92 -7.12
N ARG A 255 0.87 -7.07 -8.43
CA ARG A 255 -0.16 -7.10 -9.49
C ARG A 255 -1.23 -8.16 -9.22
N MET A 256 -0.83 -9.36 -8.82
CA MET A 256 -1.72 -10.47 -8.49
C MET A 256 -2.62 -10.23 -7.26
N ARG A 257 -2.41 -9.10 -6.57
CA ARG A 257 -3.18 -8.60 -5.42
C ARG A 257 -3.82 -7.24 -5.66
N GLY A 258 -3.75 -6.73 -6.90
CA GLY A 258 -4.24 -5.40 -7.24
C GLY A 258 -3.48 -4.30 -6.49
N ILE A 259 -2.17 -4.47 -6.29
CA ILE A 259 -1.30 -3.50 -5.66
C ILE A 259 -0.38 -2.92 -6.73
N ARG A 260 -0.33 -1.59 -6.80
CA ARG A 260 0.58 -0.80 -7.62
C ARG A 260 1.95 -0.71 -6.94
N VAL A 261 3.03 -0.74 -7.70
CA VAL A 261 4.39 -0.54 -7.18
C VAL A 261 4.90 0.81 -7.65
N VAL A 262 4.95 1.79 -6.75
CA VAL A 262 5.45 3.14 -7.02
C VAL A 262 6.89 3.20 -6.50
N PRO A 263 7.91 3.23 -7.38
CA PRO A 263 9.29 3.34 -6.95
C PRO A 263 9.60 4.77 -6.51
N GLU A 264 10.42 4.90 -5.47
CA GLU A 264 11.03 6.15 -5.08
C GLU A 264 12.55 6.09 -5.25
N PHE A 265 13.07 7.07 -5.98
CA PHE A 265 14.49 7.35 -6.12
C PHE A 265 14.74 8.78 -5.67
N ASP A 266 14.92 8.95 -4.37
CA ASP A 266 14.99 10.27 -3.74
C ASP A 266 16.23 11.05 -4.18
N SER A 267 16.02 12.31 -4.57
CA SER A 267 17.06 13.25 -4.96
C SER A 267 16.55 14.69 -4.87
N PRO A 268 17.42 15.70 -4.64
CA PRO A 268 18.88 15.62 -4.59
C PRO A 268 19.46 15.29 -3.21
N GLY A 269 18.65 15.34 -2.14
CA GLY A 269 18.99 14.83 -0.82
C GLY A 269 19.14 13.30 -0.83
N HIS A 270 19.40 12.68 0.32
CA HIS A 270 19.29 11.22 0.48
C HIS A 270 20.07 10.37 -0.55
N THR A 271 21.22 10.87 -1.02
CA THR A 271 21.96 10.32 -2.15
C THR A 271 23.40 9.90 -1.84
N GLN A 272 23.83 9.85 -0.58
CA GLN A 272 25.22 9.50 -0.24
C GLN A 272 25.67 8.15 -0.82
N SER A 273 24.79 7.14 -0.85
CA SER A 273 25.11 5.82 -1.42
C SER A 273 25.32 5.86 -2.94
N TRP A 274 24.70 6.80 -3.65
CA TRP A 274 24.74 6.93 -5.10
C TRP A 274 26.13 7.36 -5.57
N GLY A 275 26.75 8.29 -4.84
CA GLY A 275 28.09 8.83 -5.14
C GLY A 275 29.19 7.77 -5.11
N LYS A 276 28.99 6.65 -4.40
CA LYS A 276 29.94 5.52 -4.40
C LYS A 276 30.00 4.83 -5.76
N GLY A 277 28.87 4.76 -6.47
CA GLY A 277 28.75 4.12 -7.78
C GLY A 277 28.84 5.09 -8.97
N GLN A 278 28.56 6.38 -8.76
CA GLN A 278 28.58 7.40 -9.80
C GLN A 278 29.51 8.57 -9.40
N PRO A 279 30.81 8.51 -9.78
CA PRO A 279 31.76 9.58 -9.53
C PRO A 279 31.32 10.91 -10.15
N GLY A 280 31.47 12.00 -9.39
CA GLY A 280 31.11 13.35 -9.85
C GLY A 280 29.61 13.68 -9.78
N LEU A 281 28.77 12.78 -9.25
CA LEU A 281 27.34 13.06 -9.04
C LEU A 281 27.09 13.96 -7.82
N LEU A 282 27.76 13.70 -6.70
CA LEU A 282 27.54 14.43 -5.45
C LEU A 282 28.43 15.66 -5.34
N THR A 283 27.93 16.70 -4.69
CA THR A 283 28.66 17.94 -4.48
C THR A 283 29.80 17.73 -3.47
N PRO A 284 31.08 17.99 -3.81
CA PRO A 284 32.15 18.02 -2.83
C PRO A 284 31.97 19.21 -1.88
N CYS A 285 32.00 18.99 -0.56
CA CYS A 285 31.90 20.06 0.43
C CYS A 285 33.27 20.71 0.67
N TYR A 286 33.25 21.96 1.12
CA TYR A 286 34.46 22.76 1.36
C TYR A 286 34.50 23.28 2.79
N LYS A 287 35.69 23.31 3.37
CA LYS A 287 35.99 24.01 4.63
C LYS A 287 36.95 25.15 4.32
N GLY A 288 36.42 26.35 4.17
CA GLY A 288 37.19 27.49 3.63
C GLY A 288 37.47 27.30 2.14
N SER A 289 38.74 27.32 1.74
CA SER A 289 39.16 27.17 0.34
C SER A 289 39.52 25.74 -0.06
N VAL A 290 39.50 24.78 0.88
CA VAL A 290 39.90 23.39 0.63
C VAL A 290 38.71 22.44 0.71
N PRO A 291 38.67 21.37 -0.11
CA PRO A 291 37.68 20.30 0.03
C PRO A 291 37.75 19.64 1.41
N SER A 292 36.61 19.40 2.05
CA SER A 292 36.54 18.75 3.37
C SER A 292 36.73 17.23 3.33
N GLY A 293 36.65 16.63 2.13
CA GLY A 293 36.60 15.17 1.95
C GLY A 293 35.20 14.57 2.12
N SER A 294 34.21 15.37 2.50
CA SER A 294 32.80 14.94 2.58
C SER A 294 32.01 15.38 1.34
N PHE A 295 30.89 14.71 1.09
CA PHE A 295 29.97 15.02 0.00
C PHE A 295 28.61 15.42 0.56
N GLY A 296 27.90 16.26 -0.19
CA GLY A 296 26.55 16.70 0.12
C GLY A 296 25.53 16.14 -0.88
N PRO A 297 24.43 16.87 -1.12
CA PRO A 297 23.44 16.51 -2.13
C PRO A 297 24.05 16.37 -3.54
N VAL A 298 23.29 15.77 -4.46
CA VAL A 298 23.58 15.77 -5.90
C VAL A 298 23.98 17.17 -6.36
N ASP A 299 25.00 17.29 -7.21
CA ASP A 299 25.45 18.56 -7.78
C ASP A 299 24.54 18.97 -8.94
N PRO A 300 23.68 19.99 -8.79
CA PRO A 300 22.73 20.39 -9.82
C PRO A 300 23.36 21.32 -10.87
N THR A 301 24.67 21.61 -10.78
CA THR A 301 25.34 22.63 -11.59
C THR A 301 26.11 22.07 -12.78
N VAL A 302 26.14 20.74 -12.91
CA VAL A 302 26.90 20.04 -13.96
C VAL A 302 25.97 19.22 -14.87
N ASP A 303 26.22 19.28 -16.18
CA ASP A 303 25.38 18.60 -17.19
C ASP A 303 25.40 17.07 -17.06
N THR A 304 26.48 16.51 -16.51
CA THR A 304 26.61 15.08 -16.27
C THR A 304 25.56 14.55 -15.31
N THR A 305 25.13 15.34 -14.33
CA THR A 305 24.03 15.00 -13.42
C THR A 305 22.74 14.74 -14.18
N TYR A 306 22.38 15.65 -15.08
CA TYR A 306 21.13 15.56 -15.83
C TYR A 306 21.13 14.41 -16.84
N LYS A 307 22.28 14.12 -17.48
CA LYS A 307 22.44 12.94 -18.35
C LYS A 307 22.30 11.63 -17.57
N PHE A 308 22.85 11.58 -16.35
CA PHE A 308 22.70 10.45 -15.45
C PHE A 308 21.23 10.24 -15.05
N MET A 309 20.56 11.29 -14.55
CA MET A 309 19.16 11.23 -14.14
C MET A 309 18.24 10.83 -15.31
N GLU A 310 18.45 11.38 -16.50
CA GLU A 310 17.66 11.01 -17.68
C GLU A 310 17.79 9.52 -18.01
N SER A 311 19.00 8.97 -17.94
CA SER A 311 19.27 7.55 -18.22
C SER A 311 18.69 6.64 -17.13
N LEU A 312 18.81 7.03 -15.86
CA LEU A 312 18.22 6.29 -14.74
C LEU A 312 16.69 6.30 -14.83
N LEU A 313 16.07 7.45 -15.05
CA LEU A 313 14.61 7.56 -15.19
C LEU A 313 14.07 6.81 -16.40
N LYS A 314 14.83 6.75 -17.52
CA LYS A 314 14.51 5.89 -18.66
C LYS A 314 14.47 4.42 -18.24
N GLU A 315 15.45 3.94 -17.49
CA GLU A 315 15.44 2.57 -16.97
C GLU A 315 14.25 2.34 -16.02
N VAL A 316 14.03 3.23 -15.06
CA VAL A 316 12.91 3.14 -14.10
C VAL A 316 11.57 3.04 -14.83
N LYS A 317 11.36 3.82 -15.90
CA LYS A 317 10.15 3.74 -16.74
C LYS A 317 9.93 2.33 -17.31
N PHE A 318 10.99 1.66 -17.76
CA PHE A 318 10.89 0.32 -18.36
C PHE A 318 10.73 -0.78 -17.31
N VAL A 319 11.32 -0.61 -16.13
CA VAL A 319 11.26 -1.60 -15.04
C VAL A 319 9.92 -1.53 -14.30
N PHE A 320 9.45 -0.32 -13.98
CA PHE A 320 8.25 -0.11 -13.18
C PHE A 320 7.07 0.33 -14.05
N PRO A 321 6.00 -0.49 -14.14
CA PRO A 321 4.88 -0.23 -15.03
C PRO A 321 4.00 0.95 -14.57
N ASP A 322 3.95 1.24 -13.27
CA ASP A 322 3.07 2.28 -12.69
C ASP A 322 3.27 3.65 -13.34
N SER A 323 2.17 4.39 -13.57
CA SER A 323 2.24 5.71 -14.21
C SER A 323 2.95 6.75 -13.35
N TYR A 324 3.14 6.49 -12.06
CA TYR A 324 3.82 7.38 -11.13
C TYR A 324 5.25 6.93 -10.80
N VAL A 325 6.12 7.91 -10.56
CA VAL A 325 7.45 7.73 -9.97
C VAL A 325 7.59 8.78 -8.86
N HIS A 326 7.97 8.35 -7.66
CA HIS A 326 8.28 9.28 -6.58
C HIS A 326 9.72 9.78 -6.74
N LEU A 327 9.89 11.08 -6.87
CA LEU A 327 11.20 11.72 -7.07
C LEU A 327 11.82 12.22 -5.75
N GLY A 328 11.10 12.05 -4.64
CA GLY A 328 11.54 12.47 -3.31
C GLY A 328 11.60 13.97 -3.19
N GLY A 329 12.77 14.49 -2.85
CA GLY A 329 13.08 15.92 -2.78
C GLY A 329 12.79 16.51 -1.39
N ASP A 330 12.96 15.73 -0.33
CA ASP A 330 12.87 16.18 1.06
C ASP A 330 14.24 16.50 1.67
N GLU A 331 14.19 17.24 2.78
CA GLU A 331 15.29 17.47 3.73
C GLU A 331 16.66 17.89 3.12
N VAL A 332 16.64 18.56 1.97
CA VAL A 332 17.88 18.95 1.28
C VAL A 332 18.68 19.96 2.10
N SER A 333 19.86 19.53 2.56
CA SER A 333 20.80 20.42 3.26
C SER A 333 21.61 21.27 2.29
N PHE A 334 21.40 22.58 2.31
CA PHE A 334 22.12 23.52 1.44
C PHE A 334 23.55 23.85 1.90
N ALA A 335 23.97 23.40 3.08
CA ALA A 335 25.27 23.78 3.65
C ALA A 335 26.45 23.41 2.75
N CYS A 336 26.40 22.23 2.13
CA CYS A 336 27.46 21.77 1.23
C CYS A 336 27.48 22.59 -0.08
N TRP A 337 26.31 22.83 -0.68
CA TRP A 337 26.16 23.71 -1.85
C TRP A 337 26.69 25.12 -1.57
N GLN A 338 26.37 25.69 -0.41
CA GLN A 338 26.85 27.00 0.01
C GLN A 338 28.37 27.03 0.19
N SER A 339 28.96 25.94 0.65
CA SER A 339 30.41 25.83 0.83
C SER A 339 31.18 25.78 -0.50
N ASN A 340 30.60 25.19 -1.54
CA ASN A 340 31.28 24.86 -2.79
C ASN A 340 31.41 26.08 -3.74
N PRO A 341 32.64 26.43 -4.19
CA PRO A 341 32.86 27.61 -5.03
C PRO A 341 32.26 27.51 -6.44
N ASN A 342 32.19 26.31 -7.03
CA ASN A 342 31.58 26.11 -8.35
C ASN A 342 30.07 26.32 -8.28
N VAL A 343 29.45 25.81 -7.20
CA VAL A 343 28.02 26.01 -6.97
C VAL A 343 27.71 27.50 -6.76
N ARG A 344 28.50 28.22 -5.96
CA ARG A 344 28.35 29.68 -5.81
C ARG A 344 28.48 30.44 -7.14
N LYS A 345 29.44 30.06 -7.98
CA LYS A 345 29.60 30.65 -9.33
C LYS A 345 28.39 30.37 -10.22
N PHE A 346 27.80 29.19 -10.12
CA PHE A 346 26.55 28.87 -10.83
C PHE A 346 25.37 29.69 -10.31
N MET A 347 25.24 29.85 -8.99
CA MET A 347 24.22 30.69 -8.35
C MET A 347 24.28 32.15 -8.84
N GLU A 348 25.50 32.70 -8.99
CA GLU A 348 25.72 34.03 -9.56
C GLU A 348 25.31 34.08 -11.04
N LYS A 349 25.75 33.10 -11.85
CA LYS A 349 25.41 33.01 -13.28
C LYS A 349 23.90 32.94 -13.52
N MET A 350 23.18 32.20 -12.69
CA MET A 350 21.73 32.03 -12.79
C MET A 350 20.91 33.15 -12.13
N GLY A 351 21.58 34.09 -11.44
CA GLY A 351 20.90 35.16 -10.72
C GLY A 351 20.09 34.69 -9.51
N PHE A 352 20.44 33.53 -8.93
CA PHE A 352 19.78 32.99 -7.74
C PHE A 352 20.26 33.66 -6.44
N GLY A 353 21.41 34.34 -6.48
CA GLY A 353 21.96 35.03 -5.32
C GLY A 353 22.37 34.05 -4.22
N LYS A 354 21.84 34.23 -3.01
CA LYS A 354 22.10 33.33 -1.86
C LYS A 354 20.92 32.39 -1.55
N ASP A 355 19.92 32.36 -2.41
CA ASP A 355 18.68 31.61 -2.21
C ASP A 355 18.78 30.21 -2.85
N PHE A 356 19.31 29.25 -2.08
CA PHE A 356 19.53 27.88 -2.56
C PHE A 356 18.24 27.10 -2.81
N THR A 357 17.08 27.57 -2.32
CA THR A 357 15.78 26.95 -2.64
C THR A 357 15.47 27.06 -4.14
N LYS A 358 15.95 28.12 -4.81
CA LYS A 358 15.86 28.26 -6.27
C LYS A 358 16.73 27.25 -7.01
N LEU A 359 17.88 26.88 -6.44
CA LEU A 359 18.78 25.89 -7.04
C LEU A 359 18.19 24.48 -6.96
N GLU A 360 17.64 24.12 -5.79
CA GLU A 360 16.87 22.90 -5.62
C GLU A 360 15.68 22.84 -6.58
N SER A 361 14.94 23.94 -6.71
CA SER A 361 13.80 24.01 -7.61
C SER A 361 14.19 23.88 -9.07
N PHE A 362 15.32 24.48 -9.47
CA PHE A 362 15.90 24.28 -10.80
C PHE A 362 16.20 22.80 -11.07
N TYR A 363 16.76 22.10 -10.09
CA TYR A 363 17.02 20.67 -10.19
C TYR A 363 15.72 19.85 -10.30
N MET A 364 14.78 20.07 -9.37
CA MET A 364 13.51 19.33 -9.31
C MET A 364 12.66 19.56 -10.55
N GLU A 365 12.52 20.80 -11.03
CA GLU A 365 11.82 21.10 -12.29
C GLU A 365 12.45 20.36 -13.47
N SER A 366 13.79 20.27 -13.51
CA SER A 366 14.50 19.58 -14.59
C SER A 366 14.19 18.07 -14.61
N ILE A 367 14.27 17.39 -13.47
CA ILE A 367 13.97 15.95 -13.41
C ILE A 367 12.48 15.65 -13.58
N MET A 368 11.58 16.51 -13.09
CA MET A 368 10.13 16.39 -13.36
C MET A 368 9.82 16.50 -14.85
N ASN A 369 10.48 17.43 -15.56
CA ASN A 369 10.30 17.57 -17.00
C ASN A 369 10.79 16.33 -17.76
N MET A 370 11.89 15.70 -17.31
CA MET A 370 12.34 14.42 -17.86
C MET A 370 11.32 13.30 -17.60
N THR A 371 10.79 13.19 -16.38
CA THR A 371 9.75 12.21 -16.02
C THR A 371 8.49 12.41 -16.86
N ALA A 372 8.05 13.65 -17.06
CA ALA A 372 6.91 13.98 -17.91
C ALA A 372 7.17 13.61 -19.38
N ALA A 373 8.36 13.88 -19.91
CA ALA A 373 8.75 13.47 -21.27
C ALA A 373 8.77 11.94 -21.46
N LEU A 374 8.86 11.18 -20.36
CA LEU A 374 8.76 9.73 -20.33
C LEU A 374 7.31 9.22 -20.19
N ASN A 375 6.30 10.10 -20.22
CA ASN A 375 4.88 9.83 -19.97
C ASN A 375 4.62 9.23 -18.58
N LYS A 376 5.38 9.67 -17.58
CA LYS A 376 5.17 9.34 -16.16
C LYS A 376 4.80 10.62 -15.40
N THR A 377 4.11 10.47 -14.28
CA THR A 377 3.74 11.58 -13.39
C THR A 377 4.61 11.55 -12.13
N SER A 378 5.18 12.69 -11.77
CA SER A 378 6.01 12.80 -10.56
C SER A 378 5.13 12.90 -9.31
N ILE A 379 5.51 12.14 -8.27
CA ILE A 379 5.17 12.42 -6.88
C ILE A 379 6.41 13.01 -6.21
N VAL A 380 6.24 14.00 -5.34
CA VAL A 380 7.32 14.60 -4.56
C VAL A 380 6.87 14.86 -3.13
N TRP A 381 7.84 14.88 -2.22
CA TRP A 381 7.60 15.33 -0.85
C TRP A 381 7.24 16.82 -0.81
N GLN A 382 6.58 17.23 0.27
CA GLN A 382 6.06 18.60 0.41
C GLN A 382 7.11 19.71 0.30
N ASP A 383 8.38 19.43 0.57
CA ASP A 383 9.49 20.39 0.54
C ASP A 383 9.58 21.11 -0.80
N VAL A 384 9.47 20.36 -1.90
CA VAL A 384 9.47 20.90 -3.26
C VAL A 384 8.35 21.92 -3.49
N PHE A 385 7.18 21.72 -2.86
CA PHE A 385 6.07 22.68 -2.90
C PHE A 385 6.26 23.84 -1.91
N ASP A 386 6.85 23.59 -0.74
CA ASP A 386 7.04 24.58 0.33
C ASP A 386 7.88 25.77 -0.12
N TYR A 387 8.88 25.53 -0.97
CA TYR A 387 9.76 26.58 -1.49
C TYR A 387 9.10 27.45 -2.56
N HIS A 388 8.24 26.86 -3.41
CA HIS A 388 7.53 27.58 -4.46
C HIS A 388 6.08 27.11 -4.62
N GLU A 389 5.16 27.68 -3.83
CA GLU A 389 3.71 27.37 -3.84
C GLU A 389 2.96 27.82 -5.12
N ARG A 390 3.67 28.08 -6.23
CA ARG A 390 3.12 28.42 -7.57
C ARG A 390 3.77 27.53 -8.64
N PRO A 391 3.43 26.23 -8.66
CA PRO A 391 4.04 25.26 -9.55
C PRO A 391 3.75 25.61 -11.02
N ARG A 392 4.76 25.45 -11.87
CA ARG A 392 4.63 25.57 -13.34
C ARG A 392 4.18 24.28 -14.01
N SER A 393 4.46 23.15 -13.36
CA SER A 393 4.16 21.80 -13.84
C SER A 393 3.12 21.12 -12.94
N LYS A 394 2.39 20.14 -13.48
CA LYS A 394 1.47 19.30 -12.69
C LYS A 394 2.23 18.11 -12.13
N TYR A 395 2.20 17.96 -10.81
CA TYR A 395 2.75 16.82 -10.06
C TYR A 395 1.87 16.55 -8.84
N VAL A 396 2.12 15.44 -8.15
CA VAL A 396 1.44 15.09 -6.89
C VAL A 396 2.34 15.47 -5.72
N VAL A 397 1.78 16.10 -4.70
CA VAL A 397 2.51 16.44 -3.47
C VAL A 397 2.15 15.47 -2.36
N GLU A 398 3.15 14.90 -1.70
CA GLU A 398 2.96 14.11 -0.51
C GLU A 398 3.29 14.92 0.76
N VAL A 399 2.27 15.14 1.59
CA VAL A 399 2.36 15.95 2.82
C VAL A 399 2.74 15.05 3.98
N TRP A 400 3.95 15.25 4.52
CA TRP A 400 4.57 14.37 5.49
C TRP A 400 4.97 15.05 6.81
N LYS A 401 5.13 16.38 6.85
CA LYS A 401 5.57 17.08 8.07
C LYS A 401 4.43 17.20 9.09
N GLN A 402 4.72 16.89 10.36
CA GLN A 402 3.79 16.88 11.50
C GLN A 402 3.17 18.23 11.90
N GLY A 403 3.52 19.33 11.21
CA GLY A 403 2.97 20.68 11.47
C GLY A 403 1.48 20.80 11.15
N CYS A 404 1.00 21.98 10.72
CA CYS A 404 -0.37 22.08 10.21
C CYS A 404 -0.51 21.40 8.85
N TYR A 405 -0.48 20.06 8.80
CA TYR A 405 -0.57 19.27 7.58
C TYR A 405 -1.89 19.53 6.85
N LEU A 406 -3.00 19.76 7.57
CA LEU A 406 -4.28 20.18 6.97
C LEU A 406 -4.21 21.58 6.32
N CYS A 407 -3.44 22.51 6.89
CA CYS A 407 -3.18 23.79 6.24
C CYS A 407 -2.39 23.59 4.94
N LYS A 408 -1.42 22.66 4.95
CA LYS A 408 -0.62 22.34 3.76
C LYS A 408 -1.46 21.66 2.67
N MET A 409 -2.27 20.67 3.02
CA MET A 409 -3.27 20.06 2.13
C MET A 409 -4.15 21.11 1.45
N ARG A 410 -4.63 22.11 2.21
CA ARG A 410 -5.40 23.23 1.66
C ARG A 410 -4.60 24.09 0.67
N ARG A 411 -3.33 24.37 0.93
CA ARG A 411 -2.48 25.18 0.03
C ARG A 411 -2.17 24.44 -1.26
N VAL A 412 -1.81 23.16 -1.17
CA VAL A 412 -1.54 22.29 -2.33
C VAL A 412 -2.78 22.20 -3.22
N THR A 413 -3.94 21.88 -2.64
CA THR A 413 -5.19 21.78 -3.40
C THR A 413 -5.65 23.13 -3.97
N LYS A 414 -5.43 24.24 -3.26
CA LYS A 414 -5.69 25.60 -3.79
C LYS A 414 -4.79 25.94 -4.98
N ALA A 415 -3.59 25.36 -5.05
CA ALA A 415 -2.70 25.48 -6.21
C ALA A 415 -3.10 24.55 -7.37
N GLY A 416 -4.17 23.76 -7.24
CA GLY A 416 -4.68 22.87 -8.29
C GLY A 416 -3.91 21.56 -8.44
N LEU A 417 -3.07 21.20 -7.46
CA LEU A 417 -2.32 19.94 -7.44
C LEU A 417 -3.10 18.83 -6.73
N LYS A 418 -2.87 17.59 -7.15
CA LYS A 418 -3.26 16.39 -6.39
C LYS A 418 -2.37 16.27 -5.14
N VAL A 419 -2.90 15.67 -4.08
CA VAL A 419 -2.21 15.59 -2.80
C VAL A 419 -2.40 14.23 -2.14
N ILE A 420 -1.32 13.69 -1.57
CA ILE A 420 -1.29 12.50 -0.71
C ILE A 420 -0.99 12.97 0.73
N LEU A 421 -1.64 12.34 1.71
CA LEU A 421 -1.45 12.66 3.13
C LEU A 421 -0.75 11.49 3.83
N ALA A 422 0.49 11.71 4.27
CA ALA A 422 1.27 10.77 5.06
C ALA A 422 1.57 11.27 6.48
N ALA A 423 1.55 12.59 6.71
CA ALA A 423 2.02 13.22 7.94
C ALA A 423 1.53 12.58 9.24
N PRO A 424 0.24 12.33 9.48
CA PRO A 424 -0.20 11.76 10.74
C PRO A 424 0.02 10.24 10.86
N PHE A 425 0.65 9.58 9.87
CA PHE A 425 0.76 8.12 9.73
C PHE A 425 2.21 7.60 9.74
N TYR A 426 3.13 8.30 10.41
CA TYR A 426 4.49 7.81 10.65
C TYR A 426 4.49 6.65 11.65
N LEU A 427 4.57 5.42 11.14
CA LEU A 427 4.54 4.19 11.94
C LEU A 427 5.87 3.85 12.61
N ASP A 428 6.95 4.52 12.21
CA ASP A 428 8.31 4.39 12.73
C ASP A 428 8.53 5.17 14.04
N LEU A 429 7.68 6.17 14.33
CA LEU A 429 7.83 6.98 15.53
C LEU A 429 7.56 6.17 16.82
N PRO A 430 8.36 6.38 17.90
CA PRO A 430 8.25 5.60 19.12
C PRO A 430 6.97 5.91 19.92
N ILE A 431 6.50 4.93 20.72
CA ILE A 431 5.47 5.12 21.76
C ILE A 431 5.92 6.25 22.72
N PRO A 432 5.04 7.17 23.17
CA PRO A 432 3.57 7.12 23.12
C PRO A 432 2.95 7.71 21.85
N THR A 433 3.74 8.15 20.86
CA THR A 433 3.20 8.76 19.65
C THR A 433 2.46 7.75 18.75
N HIS A 434 2.82 6.47 18.86
CA HIS A 434 2.27 5.34 18.13
C HIS A 434 1.01 4.74 18.80
N SER A 435 -0.17 5.00 18.24
CA SER A 435 -1.43 4.38 18.66
C SER A 435 -2.36 4.19 17.47
N TRP A 436 -2.85 2.96 17.26
CA TRP A 436 -3.80 2.65 16.17
C TRP A 436 -5.02 3.58 16.21
N ALA A 437 -5.49 3.93 17.41
CA ALA A 437 -6.64 4.81 17.60
C ALA A 437 -6.35 6.24 17.12
N ARG A 438 -5.12 6.71 17.26
CA ARG A 438 -4.71 8.03 16.76
C ARG A 438 -4.75 8.05 15.23
N TYR A 439 -4.22 7.03 14.58
CA TYR A 439 -4.25 6.89 13.12
C TYR A 439 -5.69 6.80 12.62
N TYR A 440 -6.50 5.94 13.23
CA TYR A 440 -7.88 5.71 12.83
C TYR A 440 -8.76 6.97 12.92
N ASN A 441 -8.50 7.85 13.89
CA ASN A 441 -9.29 9.07 14.11
C ASN A 441 -8.93 10.24 13.17
N VAL A 442 -7.87 10.11 12.34
CA VAL A 442 -7.51 11.13 11.36
C VAL A 442 -8.66 11.32 10.35
N ARG A 443 -8.98 12.58 10.05
CA ARG A 443 -9.98 12.96 9.04
C ARG A 443 -9.28 13.72 7.90
N PRO A 444 -8.87 13.05 6.79
CA PRO A 444 -8.05 13.68 5.75
C PRO A 444 -8.67 14.91 5.08
N LEU A 445 -10.00 14.98 4.99
CA LEU A 445 -10.75 16.09 4.37
C LEU A 445 -11.18 17.18 5.36
N ALA A 446 -10.69 17.16 6.61
CA ALA A 446 -11.05 18.13 7.65
C ALA A 446 -10.37 19.50 7.47
N PHE A 447 -10.32 20.02 6.24
CA PHE A 447 -9.79 21.34 5.91
C PHE A 447 -10.75 22.10 4.98
N ARG A 448 -10.73 23.43 5.04
CA ARG A 448 -11.61 24.26 4.18
C ARG A 448 -11.14 24.20 2.72
N GLY A 449 -12.04 23.79 1.81
CA GLY A 449 -11.83 23.78 0.37
C GLY A 449 -13.16 23.85 -0.39
N GLN A 450 -13.12 24.11 -1.69
CA GLN A 450 -14.31 24.02 -2.54
C GLN A 450 -14.48 22.57 -3.00
N SER A 451 -15.72 22.07 -3.02
CA SER A 451 -16.04 20.82 -3.72
C SER A 451 -15.92 21.06 -5.22
N ILE A 452 -14.90 20.49 -5.85
CA ILE A 452 -14.92 20.35 -7.30
C ILE A 452 -15.92 19.23 -7.57
N SER A 453 -17.07 19.55 -8.16
CA SER A 453 -17.93 18.53 -8.74
C SER A 453 -17.08 17.78 -9.76
N ALA A 454 -16.71 16.55 -9.42
CA ALA A 454 -16.15 15.62 -10.39
C ALA A 454 -17.23 15.44 -11.46
N LYS A 455 -17.08 16.11 -12.60
CA LYS A 455 -17.82 15.72 -13.79
C LYS A 455 -17.28 14.34 -14.18
N HIS A 456 -18.23 13.41 -14.23
CA HIS A 456 -18.11 11.98 -14.52
C HIS A 456 -17.07 11.61 -15.57
#